data_AF-A0A2I0CZ20-F1
#
_entry.id   AF-A0A2I0CZ20-F1
#
_cell.length_a   1.000
_cell.length_b   1.000
_cell.length_c   1.000
_cell.angle_alpha   90.00
_cell.angle_beta   90.00
_cell.angle_gamma   90.00
#
_symmetry.space_group_name_H-M   'P 1'
#
loop_
_entity.id
_entity.type
_entity.pdbx_description
1 polymer ?
#
loop_
_entity_poly.entity_id
_entity_poly.type
_entity_poly.pdbx_seq_one_letter_code
_entity_poly.pdbx_strand_id
1 'polypeptide(L)'
;MSSTALLVIEGLWWTPEEKPKRPSVLSFLQGLESVEGDFNIYYSNFYEKVGFRRALEDDLTNTREDRLFLYVAAHGTGKRIGELKTKTGMKLPAMFKAVKNAANYSNIEGVLIGSCSVGNNISDFIATTKNSHIAWIFGYTCEISWIASTLIDI
;
A
#
# COMPACT_ATOMS: atom_id res chain seq x y z
N MET A 1 -9.61 -18.13 13.77
CA MET A 1 -8.55 -17.19 13.36
C MET A 1 -8.70 -17.04 11.87
N SER A 2 -8.73 -15.81 11.35
CA SER A 2 -8.77 -15.57 9.91
C SER A 2 -7.59 -16.26 9.23
N SER A 3 -7.79 -16.75 8.00
CA SER A 3 -6.70 -17.24 7.13
C SER A 3 -6.10 -16.14 6.25
N THR A 4 -6.66 -14.94 6.30
CA THR A 4 -6.35 -13.80 5.43
C THR A 4 -5.93 -12.58 6.25
N ALA A 5 -4.89 -11.88 5.81
CA ALA A 5 -4.48 -10.59 6.36
C ALA A 5 -4.37 -9.51 5.28
N LEU A 6 -4.75 -8.29 5.67
CA LEU A 6 -4.50 -7.06 4.93
C LEU A 6 -3.35 -6.30 5.59
N LEU A 7 -2.23 -6.21 4.89
CA LEU A 7 -1.08 -5.39 5.28
C LEU A 7 -1.25 -3.99 4.69
N VAL A 8 -1.28 -2.97 5.52
CA VAL A 8 -1.53 -1.58 5.13
C VAL A 8 -0.30 -0.75 5.40
N ILE A 9 0.36 -0.32 4.33
CA ILE A 9 1.55 0.54 4.39
C ILE A 9 1.15 1.94 3.92
N GLU A 10 0.85 2.82 4.88
CA GLU A 10 0.32 4.16 4.62
C GLU A 10 1.42 5.22 4.64
N GLY A 11 1.45 6.06 3.61
CA GLY A 11 2.27 7.26 3.55
C GLY A 11 1.51 8.47 4.10
N LEU A 12 2.24 9.52 4.47
CA LEU A 12 1.59 10.77 4.85
C LEU A 12 0.78 11.37 3.70
N TRP A 13 -0.50 11.61 3.96
CA TRP A 13 -1.37 12.37 3.06
C TRP A 13 -1.25 13.89 3.25
N TRP A 14 -0.88 14.35 4.44
CA TRP A 14 -0.74 15.76 4.75
C TRP A 14 0.35 15.97 5.80
N THR A 15 0.97 17.15 5.77
CA THR A 15 1.78 17.60 6.90
C THR A 15 0.87 18.07 8.07
N PRO A 16 1.38 18.12 9.30
CA PRO A 16 0.63 18.68 10.43
C PRO A 16 0.14 20.11 10.19
N GLU A 17 0.93 20.91 9.47
CA GLU A 17 0.62 22.30 9.13
C GLU A 17 -0.54 22.38 8.11
N GLU A 18 -0.58 21.46 7.15
CA GLU A 18 -1.64 21.44 6.14
C GLU A 18 -2.98 20.91 6.67
N LYS A 19 -2.93 19.84 7.49
CA LYS A 19 -4.14 19.21 8.03
C LYS A 19 -3.85 18.51 9.35
N PRO A 20 -3.98 19.19 10.50
CA PRO A 20 -3.60 18.65 11.82
C PRO A 20 -4.19 17.28 12.16
N LYS A 21 -5.46 17.05 11.76
CA LYS A 21 -6.18 15.81 12.02
C LYS A 21 -5.67 14.59 11.24
N ARG A 22 -4.90 14.81 10.15
CA ARG A 22 -4.26 13.76 9.31
C ARG A 22 -5.09 12.47 9.23
N PRO A 23 -6.26 12.50 8.56
CA PRO A 23 -7.09 11.32 8.46
C PRO A 23 -6.33 10.21 7.73
N SER A 24 -6.62 8.99 8.15
CA SER A 24 -5.96 7.76 7.71
C SER A 24 -7.00 6.84 7.07
N VAL A 25 -6.55 6.03 6.11
CA VAL A 25 -7.37 4.96 5.52
C VAL A 25 -7.73 3.88 6.54
N LEU A 26 -6.98 3.78 7.63
CA LEU A 26 -7.16 2.75 8.67
C LEU A 26 -8.57 2.75 9.25
N SER A 27 -9.13 3.92 9.56
CA SER A 27 -10.47 4.00 10.16
C SER A 27 -11.56 3.43 9.23
N PHE A 28 -11.38 3.56 7.92
CA PHE A 28 -12.30 2.96 6.96
C PHE A 28 -12.12 1.44 6.91
N LEU A 29 -10.88 0.96 6.87
CA LEU A 29 -10.57 -0.48 6.81
C LEU A 29 -11.02 -1.22 8.07
N GLN A 30 -10.86 -0.60 9.25
CA GLN A 30 -11.41 -1.12 10.51
C GLN A 30 -12.94 -1.18 10.48
N GLY A 31 -13.58 -0.21 9.82
CA GLY A 31 -15.02 -0.26 9.55
C GLY A 31 -15.39 -1.47 8.70
N LEU A 32 -14.65 -1.72 7.61
CA LEU A 32 -14.87 -2.88 6.74
C LEU A 32 -14.68 -4.21 7.49
N GLU A 33 -13.58 -4.33 8.24
CA GLU A 33 -13.32 -5.48 9.11
C GLU A 33 -14.49 -5.71 10.08
N SER A 34 -15.05 -4.65 10.68
CA SER A 34 -16.17 -4.79 11.61
C SER A 34 -17.48 -5.29 10.98
N VAL A 35 -17.62 -5.19 9.66
CA VAL A 35 -18.83 -5.60 8.91
C VAL A 35 -18.64 -6.97 8.25
N GLU A 36 -17.52 -7.20 7.57
CA GLU A 36 -17.26 -8.40 6.74
C GLU A 36 -16.26 -9.40 7.40
N GLY A 37 -15.55 -8.98 8.46
CA GLY A 37 -15.10 -9.82 9.59
C GLY A 37 -14.00 -10.87 9.42
N ASP A 38 -13.73 -11.39 8.23
CA ASP A 38 -12.82 -12.55 8.06
C ASP A 38 -11.45 -12.19 7.49
N PHE A 39 -10.83 -11.16 8.06
CA PHE A 39 -9.42 -10.80 7.81
C PHE A 39 -8.83 -10.01 8.97
N ASN A 40 -7.52 -10.14 9.20
CA ASN A 40 -6.79 -9.31 10.17
C ASN A 40 -6.14 -8.13 9.47
N ILE A 41 -6.04 -6.98 10.13
CA ILE A 41 -5.34 -5.79 9.61
C ILE A 41 -4.01 -5.60 10.33
N TYR A 42 -2.93 -5.55 9.55
CA TYR A 42 -1.62 -5.07 9.99
C TYR A 42 -1.40 -3.69 9.38
N TYR A 43 -1.04 -2.71 10.20
CA TYR A 43 -0.97 -1.32 9.77
C TYR A 43 0.34 -0.68 10.20
N SER A 44 1.04 -0.11 9.24
CA SER A 44 2.29 0.60 9.44
C SER A 44 2.34 1.87 8.58
N ASN A 45 3.04 2.89 9.09
CA ASN A 45 3.29 4.13 8.36
C ASN A 45 4.68 4.15 7.73
N PHE A 46 4.83 4.87 6.61
CA PHE A 46 6.15 5.19 6.05
C PHE A 46 6.29 6.67 5.67
N TYR A 47 7.53 7.15 5.77
CA TYR A 47 7.89 8.54 5.45
C TYR A 47 8.93 8.65 4.34
N GLU A 48 9.66 7.57 4.10
CA GLU A 48 10.73 7.47 3.12
C GLU A 48 10.99 6.00 2.76
N LYS A 49 11.91 5.76 1.83
CA LYS A 49 12.15 4.44 1.22
C LYS A 49 12.58 3.36 2.22
N VAL A 50 13.47 3.66 3.16
CA VAL A 50 13.95 2.72 4.17
C VAL A 50 12.84 2.40 5.17
N GLY A 51 12.05 3.40 5.56
CA GLY A 51 10.88 3.27 6.40
C GLY A 51 9.81 2.40 5.76
N PHE A 52 9.56 2.56 4.45
CA PHE A 52 8.66 1.68 3.70
C PHE A 52 9.09 0.23 3.79
N ARG A 53 10.39 -0.03 3.56
CA ARG A 53 10.93 -1.39 3.63
C ARG A 53 10.81 -1.98 5.04
N ARG A 54 11.17 -1.21 6.07
CA ARG A 54 11.06 -1.65 7.47
C ARG A 54 9.63 -1.96 7.86
N ALA A 55 8.69 -1.07 7.53
CA ALA A 55 7.26 -1.28 7.76
C ALA A 55 6.77 -2.60 7.13
N LEU A 56 7.15 -2.85 5.87
CA LEU A 56 6.80 -4.09 5.17
C LEU A 56 7.44 -5.34 5.82
N GLU A 57 8.72 -5.27 6.18
CA GLU A 57 9.45 -6.36 6.84
C GLU A 57 8.89 -6.66 8.25
N ASP A 58 8.55 -5.61 9.01
CA ASP A 58 7.98 -5.72 10.35
C ASP A 58 6.59 -6.33 10.30
N ASP A 59 5.70 -5.87 9.41
CA ASP A 59 4.36 -6.44 9.25
C ASP A 59 4.43 -7.92 8.86
N LEU A 60 5.27 -8.27 7.87
CA LEU A 60 5.46 -9.66 7.43
C LEU A 60 6.01 -10.57 8.52
N THR A 61 6.89 -10.07 9.38
CA THR A 61 7.45 -10.84 10.51
C THR A 61 6.37 -11.18 11.55
N ASN A 62 5.37 -10.32 11.70
CA ASN A 62 4.32 -10.45 12.72
C ASN A 62 3.03 -11.09 12.20
N THR A 63 2.87 -11.18 10.89
CA THR A 63 1.72 -11.82 10.23
C THR A 63 1.74 -13.33 10.44
N ARG A 64 0.56 -13.93 10.64
CA ARG A 64 0.39 -15.38 10.90
C ARG A 64 -0.52 -16.08 9.90
N GLU A 65 -1.14 -15.31 9.02
CA GLU A 65 -2.14 -15.71 8.05
C GLU A 65 -1.50 -16.30 6.79
N ASP A 66 -2.21 -17.21 6.14
CA ASP A 66 -1.70 -17.93 4.96
C ASP A 66 -1.79 -17.08 3.69
N ARG A 67 -2.76 -16.17 3.60
CA ARG A 67 -3.04 -15.34 2.42
C ARG A 67 -2.90 -13.86 2.77
N LEU A 68 -2.01 -13.18 2.07
CA LEU A 68 -1.69 -11.78 2.36
C LEU A 68 -2.08 -10.87 1.20
N PHE A 69 -2.77 -9.78 1.51
CA PHE A 69 -3.01 -8.68 0.60
C PHE A 69 -2.24 -7.46 1.08
N LEU A 70 -1.49 -6.81 0.19
CA LEU A 70 -0.75 -5.61 0.51
C LEU A 70 -1.48 -4.39 -0.06
N TYR A 71 -1.85 -3.44 0.79
CA TYR A 71 -2.36 -2.14 0.41
C TYR A 71 -1.32 -1.06 0.70
N VAL A 72 -0.83 -0.38 -0.35
CA VAL A 72 0.05 0.78 -0.23
C VAL A 72 -0.76 2.03 -0.51
N ALA A 73 -0.97 2.86 0.51
CA ALA A 73 -1.86 4.02 0.45
C ALA A 73 -1.03 5.30 0.62
N ALA A 74 -0.89 6.10 -0.44
CA ALA A 74 -0.11 7.35 -0.37
C ALA A 74 -0.37 8.24 -1.58
N HIS A 75 0.08 9.51 -1.50
CA HIS A 75 0.14 10.38 -2.67
C HIS A 75 1.00 9.80 -3.80
N GLY A 76 0.56 10.04 -5.04
CA GLY A 76 1.25 9.58 -6.24
C GLY A 76 1.51 10.69 -7.23
N THR A 77 2.67 10.66 -7.88
CA THR A 77 3.03 11.59 -8.96
C THR A 77 3.72 10.84 -10.09
N GLY A 78 2.95 10.14 -10.93
CA GLY A 78 3.39 9.46 -12.15
C GLY A 78 4.41 8.32 -11.94
N LYS A 79 5.63 8.64 -11.49
CA LYS A 79 6.75 7.73 -11.23
C LYS A 79 7.18 7.66 -9.76
N ARG A 80 6.46 8.32 -8.86
CA ARG A 80 6.82 8.44 -7.43
C ARG A 80 5.60 8.25 -6.54
N ILE A 81 5.84 7.82 -5.31
CA ILE A 81 4.82 7.55 -4.27
C ILE A 81 5.26 8.15 -2.93
N GLY A 82 4.30 8.60 -2.12
CA GLY A 82 4.54 9.26 -0.84
C GLY A 82 5.16 10.65 -0.98
N GLU A 83 4.87 11.35 -2.07
CA GLU A 83 5.37 12.72 -2.28
C GLU A 83 4.49 13.74 -1.54
N LEU A 84 5.14 14.71 -0.91
CA LEU A 84 4.52 15.86 -0.28
C LEU A 84 5.17 17.13 -0.82
N LYS A 85 4.51 18.29 -0.68
CA LYS A 85 5.06 19.58 -1.15
C LYS A 85 6.48 19.86 -0.64
N THR A 86 6.81 19.36 0.55
CA THR A 86 8.10 19.57 1.22
C THR A 86 9.05 18.37 1.15
N LYS A 87 8.62 17.24 0.59
CA LYS A 87 9.39 15.99 0.58
C LYS A 87 9.23 15.24 -0.73
N THR A 88 10.36 14.99 -1.36
CA THR A 88 10.51 14.10 -2.50
C THR A 88 10.17 12.67 -2.08
N GLY A 89 9.09 12.10 -2.64
CA GLY A 89 8.67 10.71 -2.38
C GLY A 89 9.65 9.62 -2.84
N MET A 90 9.23 8.37 -2.78
CA MET A 90 9.98 7.20 -3.26
C MET A 90 9.71 6.94 -4.75
N LYS A 91 10.75 6.57 -5.53
CA LYS A 91 10.57 6.14 -6.93
C LYS A 91 9.81 4.81 -7.00
N LEU A 92 8.82 4.69 -7.87
CA LEU A 92 8.03 3.47 -8.04
C LEU A 92 8.86 2.20 -8.27
N PRO A 93 9.89 2.18 -9.14
CA PRO A 93 10.72 0.97 -9.31
C PRO A 93 11.39 0.49 -8.03
N ALA A 94 11.71 1.41 -7.10
CA ALA A 94 12.30 1.04 -5.82
C ALA A 94 11.27 0.42 -4.88
N MET A 95 10.02 0.92 -4.90
CA MET A 95 8.89 0.37 -4.17
C MET A 95 8.54 -1.03 -4.67
N PHE A 96 8.34 -1.18 -5.99
CA PHE A 96 8.06 -2.46 -6.63
C PHE A 96 9.16 -3.50 -6.37
N LYS A 97 10.43 -3.09 -6.39
CA LYS A 97 11.53 -3.99 -6.02
C LYS A 97 11.42 -4.48 -4.57
N ALA A 98 11.05 -3.61 -3.64
CA ALA A 98 10.86 -3.99 -2.24
C ALA A 98 9.67 -4.96 -2.07
N VAL A 99 8.54 -4.64 -2.71
CA VAL A 99 7.33 -5.50 -2.71
C VAL A 99 7.62 -6.87 -3.32
N LYS A 100 8.28 -6.92 -4.48
CA LYS A 100 8.65 -8.19 -5.12
C LYS A 100 9.56 -9.04 -4.24
N ASN A 101 10.57 -8.41 -3.64
CA ASN A 101 11.49 -9.12 -2.75
C ASN A 101 10.75 -9.70 -1.54
N ALA A 102 9.84 -8.94 -0.94
CA ALA A 102 9.01 -9.40 0.16
C ALA A 102 8.11 -10.57 -0.27
N ALA A 103 7.45 -10.47 -1.43
CA ALA A 103 6.56 -11.51 -1.94
C ALA A 103 7.29 -12.81 -2.34
N ASN A 104 8.61 -12.80 -2.55
CA ASN A 104 9.37 -14.02 -2.82
C ASN A 104 9.60 -14.90 -1.57
N TYR A 105 9.36 -14.36 -0.37
CA TYR A 105 9.53 -15.07 0.90
C TYR A 105 8.26 -15.04 1.75
N SER A 106 7.13 -14.65 1.17
CA SER A 106 5.83 -14.54 1.84
C SER A 106 4.70 -14.85 0.86
N ASN A 107 3.48 -14.99 1.37
CA ASN A 107 2.30 -15.31 0.55
C ASN A 107 1.50 -14.05 0.18
N ILE A 108 2.19 -12.97 -0.22
CA ILE A 108 1.52 -11.79 -0.79
C ILE A 108 0.92 -12.17 -2.15
N GLU A 109 -0.39 -12.38 -2.15
CA GLU A 109 -1.17 -12.80 -3.31
C GLU A 109 -1.56 -11.60 -4.18
N GLY A 110 -1.99 -10.51 -3.54
CA GLY A 110 -2.49 -9.32 -4.22
C GLY A 110 -1.86 -8.05 -3.69
N VAL A 111 -1.62 -7.09 -4.59
CA VAL A 111 -1.11 -5.76 -4.23
C VAL A 111 -2.07 -4.70 -4.75
N LEU A 112 -2.58 -3.88 -3.84
CA LEU A 112 -3.37 -2.71 -4.11
C LEU A 112 -2.52 -1.46 -3.89
N ILE A 113 -2.51 -0.55 -4.86
CA ILE A 113 -1.79 0.71 -4.75
C ILE A 113 -2.77 1.87 -4.85
N GLY A 114 -3.16 2.37 -3.68
CA GLY A 114 -4.03 3.54 -3.51
C GLY A 114 -3.25 4.83 -3.73
N SER A 115 -2.83 5.08 -4.97
CA SER A 115 -1.98 6.21 -5.32
C SER A 115 -2.25 6.73 -6.73
N CYS A 116 -2.36 8.04 -6.87
CA CYS A 116 -2.65 8.72 -8.14
C CYS A 116 -1.72 8.28 -9.27
N SER A 117 -2.34 8.01 -10.44
CA SER A 117 -1.69 7.68 -11.70
C SER A 117 -0.76 6.46 -11.69
N VAL A 118 -0.71 5.68 -10.62
CA VAL A 118 0.22 4.53 -10.51
C VAL A 118 -0.11 3.43 -11.53
N GLY A 119 -1.39 3.27 -11.86
CA GLY A 119 -1.88 2.32 -12.87
C GLY A 119 -1.31 2.56 -14.28
N ASN A 120 -0.74 3.74 -14.56
CA ASN A 120 -0.08 4.00 -15.84
C ASN A 120 1.27 3.28 -15.99
N ASN A 121 1.78 2.65 -14.92
CA ASN A 121 3.09 1.97 -14.88
C ASN A 121 2.95 0.46 -15.11
N ILE A 122 2.17 0.05 -16.12
CA ILE A 122 1.87 -1.37 -16.41
C ILE A 122 3.13 -2.22 -16.59
N SER A 123 4.21 -1.66 -17.15
CA SER A 123 5.48 -2.37 -17.27
C SER A 123 6.07 -2.75 -15.92
N ASP A 124 5.96 -1.88 -14.91
CA ASP A 124 6.43 -2.17 -13.56
C ASP A 124 5.52 -3.23 -12.91
N PHE A 125 4.21 -3.22 -13.19
CA PHE A 125 3.28 -4.22 -12.66
C PHE A 125 3.64 -5.61 -13.20
N ILE A 126 3.79 -5.72 -14.53
CA ILE A 126 4.18 -6.97 -15.21
C ILE A 126 5.55 -7.46 -14.71
N ALA A 127 6.53 -6.55 -14.57
CA ALA A 127 7.85 -6.92 -14.09
C ALA A 127 7.83 -7.39 -12.62
N THR A 128 6.93 -6.84 -11.81
CA THR A 128 6.76 -7.19 -10.40
C THR A 128 6.12 -8.56 -10.26
N THR A 129 5.01 -8.82 -10.95
CA THR A 129 4.28 -10.10 -10.87
C THR A 129 5.09 -11.26 -11.46
N LYS A 130 5.83 -11.02 -12.55
CA LYS A 130 6.64 -12.05 -13.22
C LYS A 130 7.63 -12.71 -12.25
N ASN A 131 7.54 -14.02 -12.10
CA ASN A 131 8.37 -14.83 -11.20
C ASN A 131 8.28 -14.37 -9.73
N SER A 132 7.08 -14.05 -9.26
CA SER A 132 6.78 -13.77 -7.84
C SER A 132 5.50 -14.52 -7.43
N HIS A 133 5.20 -14.55 -6.14
CA HIS A 133 3.93 -15.08 -5.62
C HIS A 133 2.73 -14.13 -5.84
N ILE A 134 2.97 -12.90 -6.32
CA ILE A 134 1.92 -11.90 -6.57
C ILE A 134 1.14 -12.30 -7.81
N ALA A 135 -0.13 -12.64 -7.62
CA ALA A 135 -1.07 -13.00 -8.68
C ALA A 135 -1.58 -11.76 -9.44
N TRP A 136 -1.80 -10.64 -8.74
CA TRP A 136 -2.32 -9.42 -9.34
C TRP A 136 -1.84 -8.16 -8.63
N ILE A 137 -1.82 -7.06 -9.40
CA ILE A 137 -1.54 -5.71 -8.90
C ILE A 137 -2.62 -4.78 -9.45
N PHE A 138 -3.24 -4.00 -8.57
CA PHE A 138 -4.20 -2.96 -8.93
C PHE A 138 -3.66 -1.57 -8.61
N GLY A 139 -4.00 -0.62 -9.47
CA GLY A 139 -3.82 0.80 -9.22
C GLY A 139 -4.56 1.62 -10.28
N TYR A 140 -5.06 2.80 -9.91
CA TYR A 140 -5.83 3.64 -10.82
C TYR A 140 -4.92 4.57 -11.67
N THR A 141 -5.43 4.98 -12.84
CA THR A 141 -4.68 5.71 -13.88
C THR A 141 -4.86 7.22 -13.84
N CYS A 142 -5.73 7.74 -12.97
CA CYS A 142 -6.06 9.15 -12.88
C CYS A 142 -5.66 9.77 -11.52
N GLU A 143 -5.83 11.08 -11.41
CA GLU A 143 -5.84 11.77 -10.12
C GLU A 143 -7.27 11.78 -9.57
N ILE A 144 -7.40 11.51 -8.28
CA ILE A 144 -8.68 11.49 -7.59
C ILE A 144 -8.50 12.00 -6.16
N SER A 145 -9.53 12.66 -5.64
CA SER A 145 -9.52 13.15 -4.26
C SER A 145 -9.41 11.99 -3.27
N TRP A 146 -8.68 12.19 -2.17
CA TRP A 146 -8.42 11.19 -1.13
C TRP A 146 -9.64 10.38 -0.68
N ILE A 147 -10.77 11.04 -0.38
CA ILE A 147 -11.96 10.31 0.10
C ILE A 147 -12.55 9.40 -0.98
N ALA A 148 -12.61 9.90 -2.22
CA ALA A 148 -13.12 9.12 -3.34
C ALA A 148 -12.15 8.01 -3.75
N SER A 149 -10.83 8.21 -3.59
CA SER A 149 -9.85 7.14 -3.82
C SER A 149 -9.99 6.02 -2.80
N THR A 150 -10.15 6.36 -1.51
CA THR A 150 -10.38 5.34 -0.46
C THR A 150 -11.64 4.52 -0.74
N LEU A 151 -12.69 5.12 -1.31
CA LEU A 151 -13.92 4.38 -1.70
C LEU A 151 -13.75 3.49 -2.93
N ILE A 152 -12.75 3.73 -3.79
CA ILE A 152 -12.46 2.89 -4.96
C ILE A 152 -11.48 1.78 -4.61
N ASP A 153 -10.57 2.06 -3.68
CA ASP A 153 -9.55 1.13 -3.21
C ASP A 153 -10.17 -0.08 -2.47
N ILE A 154 -11.46 -0.02 -2.09
CA ILE A 154 -12.11 -0.96 -1.18
C ILE A 154 -13.34 -1.61 -1.82
#